data_AF-A0A8C8EBF8-F1
#
_entry.id   AF-A0A8C8EBF8-F1
#
_cell.length_a   1.000
_cell.length_b   1.000
_cell.length_c   1.000
_cell.angle_alpha   90.00
_cell.angle_beta   90.00
_cell.angle_gamma   90.00
#
_symmetry.space_group_name_H-M   'P 1'
#
loop_
_entity.id
_entity.type
_entity.pdbx_description
1 polymer ?
#
loop_
_entity_poly.entity_id
_entity_poly.type
_entity_poly.pdbx_seq_one_letter_code
_entity_poly.pdbx_strand_id
1 'polypeptide(L)'
;MLQRRPCFRVCYICGREFGSQSISIHEPQCLEKWHTENNQLPRHLRRVEPRKPEVLTDTDKLRPLPRSFTNKFQITHKLFSSMC
;
A
#
# COMPACT_ATOMS: atom_id res chain seq x y z
N MET A 1 13.45 6.72 -30.89
CA MET A 1 13.01 7.43 -29.68
C MET A 1 12.74 6.41 -28.59
N LEU A 2 13.48 6.42 -27.48
CA LEU A 2 13.23 5.48 -26.37
C LEU A 2 11.94 5.92 -25.66
N GLN A 3 10.82 5.25 -25.97
CA GLN A 3 9.57 5.48 -25.28
C GLN A 3 9.75 5.08 -23.82
N ARG A 4 9.79 6.08 -22.92
CA ARG A 4 9.84 5.84 -21.48
C ARG A 4 8.59 5.06 -21.11
N ARG A 5 8.77 3.80 -20.73
CA ARG A 5 7.70 3.00 -20.14
C ARG A 5 7.16 3.78 -18.94
N PRO A 6 5.84 4.04 -18.85
CA PRO A 6 5.28 4.68 -17.67
C PRO A 6 5.65 3.85 -16.45
N CYS A 7 6.34 4.46 -15.49
CA CYS A 7 6.65 3.81 -14.23
C CYS A 7 5.37 3.76 -13.40
N PHE A 8 4.75 2.59 -13.33
CA PHE A 8 3.67 2.33 -12.39
C PHE A 8 4.24 1.96 -11.02
N ARG A 9 3.57 2.39 -9.96
CA ARG A 9 3.85 2.01 -8.58
C ARG A 9 2.57 1.45 -7.95
N VAL A 10 2.74 0.50 -7.05
CA VAL A 10 1.63 -0.13 -6.32
C VAL A 10 1.43 0.57 -5.00
N CYS A 11 0.19 0.95 -4.69
CA CYS A 11 -0.17 1.48 -3.38
C CYS A 11 -0.01 0.40 -2.31
N TYR A 12 0.80 0.65 -1.28
CA TYR A 12 1.05 -0.32 -0.21
C TYR A 12 -0.16 -0.54 0.73
N ILE A 13 -1.19 0.30 0.63
CA ILE A 13 -2.41 0.23 1.46
C ILE A 13 -3.49 -0.61 0.77
N CYS A 14 -3.78 -0.33 -0.50
CA CYS A 14 -4.87 -0.97 -1.24
C CYS A 14 -4.43 -1.93 -2.36
N GLY A 15 -3.13 -2.02 -2.67
CA GLY A 15 -2.59 -2.94 -3.67
C GLY A 15 -2.89 -2.57 -5.13
N ARG A 16 -3.44 -1.38 -5.40
CA ARG A 16 -3.73 -0.91 -6.77
C ARG A 16 -2.53 -0.22 -7.42
N GLU A 17 -2.46 -0.30 -8.74
CA GLU A 17 -1.42 0.34 -9.56
C GLU A 17 -1.79 1.78 -9.91
N PHE A 18 -0.83 2.68 -9.73
CA PHE A 18 -0.95 4.09 -10.05
C PHE A 18 0.27 4.57 -10.82
N GLY A 19 0.11 5.61 -11.63
CA GLY A 19 1.24 6.30 -12.21
C GLY A 19 2.14 6.89 -11.12
N SER A 20 3.44 6.99 -11.40
CA SER A 20 4.44 7.51 -10.45
C SER A 20 4.12 8.90 -9.89
N GLN A 21 3.38 9.74 -10.62
CA GLN A 21 2.92 11.04 -10.12
C GLN A 21 1.61 10.94 -9.33
N SER A 22 0.67 10.12 -9.80
CA SER A 22 -0.64 10.00 -9.15
C SER A 22 -0.59 9.22 -7.83
N ILE A 23 0.38 8.31 -7.66
CA ILE A 23 0.52 7.56 -6.41
C ILE A 23 0.83 8.46 -5.20
N SER A 24 1.60 9.54 -5.40
CA SER A 24 1.93 10.49 -4.33
C SER A 24 0.70 11.22 -3.78
N ILE A 25 -0.34 11.38 -4.62
CA ILE A 25 -1.62 11.98 -4.24
C ILE A 25 -2.57 10.91 -3.70
N HIS A 26 -2.51 9.70 -4.27
CA HIS A 26 -3.37 8.59 -3.87
C HIS A 26 -3.03 8.06 -2.47
N GLU A 27 -1.76 7.85 -2.12
CA GLU A 27 -1.34 7.28 -0.83
C GLU A 27 -1.94 8.00 0.39
N PRO A 28 -1.83 9.34 0.54
CA PRO A 28 -2.41 10.04 1.69
C PRO A 28 -3.94 9.91 1.74
N GLN A 29 -4.62 10.02 0.60
CA GLN A 29 -6.08 9.86 0.52
C GLN A 29 -6.51 8.42 0.88
N CYS A 30 -5.74 7.43 0.44
CA CYS A 30 -6.00 6.03 0.75
C CYS A 30 -5.81 5.72 2.24
N LEU A 31 -4.84 6.37 2.89
CA LEU A 31 -4.59 6.24 4.32
C LEU A 31 -5.71 6.85 5.16
N GLU A 32 -6.20 8.03 4.79
CA GLU A 32 -7.34 8.67 5.46
C GLU A 32 -8.62 7.82 5.39
N LYS A 33 -8.90 7.25 4.20
CA LYS A 33 -10.01 6.30 4.01
C LYS A 33 -9.84 5.08 4.89
N TRP A 34 -8.63 4.52 4.94
CA TRP A 34 -8.31 3.37 5.78
C TRP A 34 -8.55 3.68 7.27
N HIS A 35 -8.12 4.83 7.77
CA HIS A 35 -8.35 5.25 9.16
C HIS A 35 -9.84 5.36 9.48
N THR A 36 -10.60 5.95 8.57
CA THR A 36 -12.06 6.09 8.71
C THR A 36 -12.77 4.75 8.77
N GLU A 37 -12.42 3.82 7.88
CA GLU A 37 -12.94 2.44 7.88
C GLU A 37 -12.52 1.69 9.14
N ASN A 38 -11.26 1.86 9.57
CA ASN A 38 -10.71 1.17 10.73
C ASN A 38 -11.32 1.67 12.05
N ASN A 39 -11.59 2.97 12.18
CA ASN A 39 -12.21 3.55 13.38
C ASN A 39 -13.67 3.12 13.55
N GLN A 40 -14.37 2.85 12.44
CA GLN A 40 -15.72 2.31 12.43
C GLN A 40 -15.76 0.83 12.86
N LEU A 41 -14.64 0.11 12.82
CA LEU A 41 -14.58 -1.27 13.31
C LEU A 41 -14.60 -1.31 14.85
N PRO A 42 -15.27 -2.31 15.45
CA PRO A 42 -15.15 -2.62 16.87
C PRO A 42 -13.68 -2.74 17.29
N ARG A 43 -13.32 -2.32 18.50
CA ARG A 43 -11.92 -2.29 18.98
C ARG A 43 -11.12 -3.57 18.71
N HIS A 44 -11.78 -4.73 18.79
CA HIS A 44 -11.18 -6.05 18.57
C HIS A 44 -10.98 -6.42 17.08
N LEU A 45 -11.66 -5.74 16.16
CA LEU A 45 -11.51 -5.89 14.71
C LEU A 45 -10.68 -4.78 14.07
N ARG A 46 -10.29 -3.76 14.86
CA ARG A 46 -9.41 -2.70 14.37
C ARG A 46 -8.07 -3.30 13.96
N ARG A 47 -7.66 -2.93 12.76
CA ARG A 47 -6.41 -3.29 12.12
C ARG A 47 -5.32 -2.32 12.59
N VAL A 48 -4.09 -2.81 12.58
CA VAL A 48 -2.90 -1.99 12.81
C VAL A 48 -2.65 -1.14 11.56
N GLU A 49 -2.18 0.09 11.76
CA GLU A 49 -1.87 1.00 10.67
C GLU A 49 -0.87 0.39 9.67
N PRO A 50 -1.15 0.45 8.35
CA PRO A 50 -0.22 -0.02 7.34
C PRO A 50 1.07 0.82 7.39
N ARG A 51 2.19 0.17 7.67
CA ARG A 51 3.51 0.83 7.68
C ARG A 51 3.97 1.05 6.24
N LYS A 52 4.26 2.30 5.90
CA LYS A 52 4.90 2.63 4.62
C LYS A 52 6.26 1.90 4.55
N PRO A 53 6.52 1.11 3.49
CA PRO A 53 7.86 0.56 3.30
C PRO A 53 8.83 1.73 3.15
N GLU A 54 9.81 1.81 4.06
CA GLU A 54 10.93 2.73 3.88
C GLU A 54 11.57 2.37 2.54
N VAL A 55 11.52 3.30 1.59
CA VAL A 55 12.16 3.13 0.29
C VAL A 55 13.65 3.10 0.57
N LEU A 56 14.22 1.89 0.63
CA LEU A 56 15.65 1.70 0.65
C LEU A 56 16.20 2.27 -0.66
N THR A 57 16.58 3.53 -0.65
CA THR A 57 17.46 4.09 -1.67
C THR A 57 18.79 3.36 -1.55
N ASP A 58 19.29 2.80 -2.65
CA ASP A 58 20.41 1.85 -2.78
C ASP A 58 21.78 2.31 -2.21
N THR A 59 21.86 3.39 -1.43
CA THR A 59 23.09 3.90 -0.83
C THR A 59 23.44 3.30 0.53
N ASP A 60 22.59 2.45 1.12
CA ASP A 60 22.90 1.81 2.41
C ASP A 60 23.21 0.31 2.23
N LYS A 61 24.41 0.04 1.71
CA LYS A 61 25.03 -1.29 1.78
C LYS A 61 25.39 -1.52 3.26
N LEU A 62 24.62 -2.40 3.93
CA LEU A 62 25.00 -3.35 5.01
C LEU A 62 23.94 -3.48 6.13
N ARG A 63 22.70 -3.81 5.78
CA ARG A 63 21.84 -4.56 6.71
C ARG A 63 21.07 -5.65 5.96
N PRO A 64 21.20 -6.93 6.35
CA PRO A 64 20.33 -7.97 5.81
C PRO A 64 18.87 -7.65 6.21
N LEU A 65 18.01 -7.49 5.21
CA LEU A 65 16.56 -7.35 5.38
C LEU A 65 16.02 -8.56 6.17
N PRO A 66 15.17 -8.36 7.20
CA PRO A 66 14.47 -9.48 7.82
C PRO A 66 13.54 -10.13 6.79
N ARG A 67 13.76 -11.44 6.53
CA ARG A 67 12.99 -12.31 5.63
C ARG A 67 11.59 -12.62 6.18
N SER A 68 10.78 -11.58 6.38
CA SER A 68 9.40 -11.74 6.84
C SER A 68 8.46 -10.85 6.03
N PHE A 69 8.49 -10.98 4.70
CA PHE A 69 7.29 -10.77 3.88
C PHE A 69 6.31 -11.92 4.18
N THR A 70 5.80 -11.98 5.42
CA THR A 70 4.62 -12.79 5.68
C THR A 70 3.45 -12.02 5.09
N ASN A 71 3.18 -12.33 3.84
CA ASN A 71 1.88 -12.23 3.20
C ASN A 71 0.81 -12.59 4.22
N LYS A 72 0.17 -11.57 4.81
CA LYS A 72 -1.16 -11.70 5.42
C LYS A 72 -2.21 -11.05 4.53
N PHE A 73 -1.93 -10.98 3.23
CA PHE A 73 -2.89 -10.67 2.17
C PHE A 73 -3.66 -11.94 1.80
N GLN A 74 -4.28 -12.56 2.80
CA GLN A 74 -5.23 -13.63 2.58
C GLN A 74 -6.29 -13.50 3.66
N ILE A 75 -7.56 -13.44 3.21
CA ILE A 75 -8.78 -13.25 4.00
C ILE A 75 -9.00 -11.74 4.28
N THR A 76 -9.70 -10.96 3.44
CA THR A 76 -11.06 -11.17 2.94
C THR A 76 -11.25 -10.47 1.59
N HIS A 77 -11.24 -11.23 0.50
CA HIS A 77 -11.81 -10.82 -0.76
C HIS A 77 -13.34 -10.89 -0.69
N LYS A 78 -13.95 -10.06 0.16
CA LYS A 78 -15.41 -9.84 0.16
C LYS A 78 -15.68 -8.36 0.32
N LEU A 79 -16.34 -7.82 -0.71
CA LEU A 79 -16.97 -6.50 -0.79
C LEU A 79 -16.06 -5.32 -1.14
N PHE A 80 -15.44 -5.34 -2.32
CA PHE A 80 -15.31 -4.10 -3.11
C PHE A 80 -15.38 -4.44 -4.61
N SER A 81 -16.42 -5.18 -4.97
CA SER A 81 -16.93 -5.21 -6.34
C SER A 81 -18.16 -4.31 -6.37
N SER A 82 -17.95 -3.01 -6.49
CA SER A 82 -18.91 -2.09 -7.10
C SER A 82 -18.28 -0.71 -7.20
N MET A 83 -17.79 -0.39 -8.40
CA MET A 83 -18.02 0.88 -9.09
C MET A 83 -17.12 0.86 -10.31
N CYS A 84 -17.74 0.43 -11.41
CA CYS A 84 -17.34 0.81 -12.77
C CYS A 84 -17.27 2.33 -12.89
#